data_AF-A0A7I8JIB1-F1
#
_entry.id   AF-A0A7I8JIB1-F1
#
_cell.length_a   1.000
_cell.length_b   1.000
_cell.length_c   1.000
_cell.angle_alpha   90.00
_cell.angle_beta   90.00
_cell.angle_gamma   90.00
#
_symmetry.space_group_name_H-M   'P 1'
#
loop_
_entity.id
_entity.type
_entity.pdbx_description
1 polymer ?
#
loop_
_entity_poly.entity_id
_entity_poly.type
_entity_poly.pdbx_seq_one_letter_code
_entity_poly.pdbx_strand_id
1 'polypeptide(L)'
;MSTKKYFITIRFTFSVIYASHRSEEKKTLWADLVQYVKDYPTLVESPWYLAGDFNYVHNTSERQGRQIPKACNMEMFNDCIFRLALIEPPTSGKAWTWSNNRGML
;
A
#
# COMPACT_ATOMS: atom_id res chain seq x y z
N MET A 1 -10.08 -42.44 20.05
CA MET A 1 -10.09 -40.99 20.38
C MET A 1 -10.39 -40.22 19.11
N SER A 2 -11.49 -39.46 19.06
CA SER A 2 -11.86 -38.64 17.89
C SER A 2 -11.33 -37.23 18.07
N THR A 3 -10.48 -36.77 17.16
CA THR A 3 -9.90 -35.41 17.18
C THR A 3 -10.94 -34.40 16.73
N LYS A 4 -11.37 -33.48 17.61
CA LYS A 4 -12.20 -32.34 17.22
C LYS A 4 -11.39 -31.43 16.31
N LYS A 5 -11.83 -31.29 15.05
CA LYS A 5 -11.28 -30.29 14.12
C LYS A 5 -12.07 -28.99 14.28
N TYR A 6 -11.39 -27.93 14.68
CA TYR A 6 -11.97 -26.59 14.75
C TYR A 6 -11.64 -25.87 13.45
N PHE A 7 -12.65 -25.45 12.72
CA PHE A 7 -12.50 -24.63 11.52
C PHE A 7 -12.80 -23.18 11.89
N ILE A 8 -11.93 -22.27 11.49
CA ILE A 8 -12.16 -20.83 11.58
C ILE A 8 -12.28 -20.31 10.15
N THR A 9 -13.38 -19.63 9.86
CA THR A 9 -13.59 -18.95 8.57
C THR A 9 -13.31 -17.47 8.77
N ILE A 10 -12.39 -16.93 7.98
CA ILE A 10 -12.10 -15.49 7.92
C ILE A 10 -12.50 -15.01 6.53
N ARG A 11 -13.32 -13.95 6.47
CA ARG A 11 -13.63 -13.25 5.22
C ARG A 11 -12.81 -11.97 5.17
N PHE A 12 -12.22 -11.68 4.03
CA PHE A 12 -11.44 -10.48 3.80
C PHE A 12 -11.48 -10.10 2.32
N THR A 13 -11.20 -8.84 2.03
CA THR A 13 -10.97 -8.32 0.69
C THR A 13 -9.47 -8.13 0.48
N PHE A 14 -8.95 -8.50 -0.69
CA PHE A 14 -7.56 -8.29 -1.06
C PHE A 14 -7.48 -7.61 -2.43
N SER A 15 -6.83 -6.45 -2.47
CA SER A 15 -6.63 -5.66 -3.69
C SER A 15 -5.15 -5.58 -4.01
N VAL A 16 -4.80 -5.92 -5.26
CA VAL A 16 -3.43 -5.78 -5.77
C VAL A 16 -3.33 -4.53 -6.62
N ILE A 17 -2.38 -3.66 -6.29
CA ILE A 17 -2.19 -2.36 -6.93
C ILE A 17 -0.86 -2.35 -7.68
N TYR A 18 -0.91 -1.84 -8.91
CA TYR A 18 0.27 -1.41 -9.65
C TYR A 18 0.10 0.06 -10.00
N ALA A 19 0.81 0.93 -9.27
CA ALA A 19 0.76 2.36 -9.49
C ALA A 19 1.79 2.78 -10.55
N SER A 20 1.38 3.64 -11.48
CA SER A 20 2.27 4.19 -12.52
C SER A 20 3.43 4.96 -11.92
N HIS A 21 4.57 5.05 -12.61
CA HIS A 21 5.67 5.95 -12.21
C HIS A 21 5.32 7.44 -12.36
N ARG A 22 4.29 7.78 -13.14
CA ARG A 22 3.90 9.17 -13.45
C ARG A 22 3.12 9.77 -12.29
N SER A 23 3.55 10.92 -11.80
CA SER A 23 2.97 11.52 -10.58
C SER A 23 1.48 11.80 -10.72
N GLU A 24 1.02 12.36 -11.85
CA GLU A 24 -0.41 12.65 -12.06
C GLU A 24 -1.29 11.39 -12.05
N GLU A 25 -0.84 10.29 -12.66
CA GLU A 25 -1.58 9.03 -12.66
C GLU A 25 -1.69 8.41 -11.26
N LYS A 26 -0.68 8.60 -10.39
CA LYS A 26 -0.79 8.21 -8.98
C LYS A 26 -1.84 9.03 -8.24
N LYS A 27 -1.91 10.34 -8.49
CA LYS A 27 -2.90 11.21 -7.85
C LYS A 27 -4.32 10.75 -8.17
N THR A 28 -4.57 10.45 -9.44
CA THR A 28 -5.84 9.88 -9.89
C THR A 28 -6.12 8.55 -9.18
N LEU A 29 -5.16 7.62 -9.17
CA LEU A 29 -5.32 6.34 -8.48
C LEU A 29 -5.68 6.48 -6.99
N TRP A 30 -5.02 7.38 -6.26
CA TRP A 30 -5.30 7.60 -4.84
C TRP A 30 -6.67 8.20 -4.59
N ALA A 31 -7.10 9.15 -5.45
CA ALA A 31 -8.44 9.72 -5.39
C ALA A 31 -9.51 8.66 -5.71
N ASP A 32 -9.26 7.83 -6.72
CA ASP A 32 -10.16 6.76 -7.15
C ASP A 32 -10.31 5.70 -6.07
N LEU A 33 -9.24 5.31 -5.36
CA LEU A 33 -9.35 4.37 -4.23
C LEU A 33 -10.21 4.92 -3.08
N VAL A 34 -10.04 6.20 -2.75
CA VAL A 34 -10.87 6.87 -1.73
C VAL A 34 -12.32 6.94 -2.19
N GLN A 35 -12.58 7.22 -3.46
CA GLN A 35 -13.93 7.27 -4.01
C GLN A 35 -14.55 5.87 -4.06
N TYR A 36 -13.79 4.85 -4.44
CA TYR A 36 -14.24 3.48 -4.54
C TYR A 36 -14.76 2.94 -3.20
N VAL A 37 -14.07 3.23 -2.09
CA VAL A 37 -14.54 2.85 -0.75
C VAL A 37 -15.84 3.57 -0.36
N LYS A 38 -16.02 4.83 -0.79
CA LYS A 38 -17.26 5.57 -0.55
C LYS A 38 -18.43 5.01 -1.36
N ASP A 39 -18.18 4.66 -2.62
CA ASP A 39 -19.20 4.13 -3.53
C ASP A 39 -19.57 2.68 -3.16
N TYR A 40 -18.62 1.93 -2.59
CA TYR A 40 -18.78 0.52 -2.21
C TYR A 40 -18.38 0.29 -0.74
N PRO A 41 -19.18 0.77 0.24
CA PRO A 41 -18.84 0.65 1.66
C PRO A 41 -18.75 -0.81 2.14
N THR A 42 -19.40 -1.75 1.45
CA THR A 42 -19.31 -3.19 1.75
C THR A 42 -17.91 -3.76 1.56
N LEU A 43 -17.04 -3.10 0.77
CA LEU A 43 -15.65 -3.49 0.57
C LEU A 43 -14.86 -3.55 1.88
N VAL A 44 -15.20 -2.64 2.80
CA VAL A 44 -14.53 -2.44 4.09
C VAL A 44 -15.37 -2.95 5.28
N GLU A 45 -16.44 -3.70 5.03
CA GLU A 45 -17.18 -4.44 6.08
C GLU A 45 -16.39 -5.65 6.62
N SER A 46 -15.32 -6.04 5.92
CA SER A 46 -14.35 -7.04 6.35
C SER A 46 -12.94 -6.49 6.22
N PRO A 47 -11.92 -7.11 6.86
CA PRO A 47 -10.54 -6.68 6.70
C PRO A 47 -10.18 -6.49 5.22
N TRP A 48 -9.69 -5.30 4.87
CA TRP A 48 -9.27 -4.97 3.52
C TRP A 48 -7.75 -4.82 3.47
N TYR A 49 -7.12 -5.64 2.64
CA TYR A 49 -5.69 -5.66 2.43
C TYR A 49 -5.37 -5.06 1.06
N LEU A 50 -4.46 -4.09 1.05
CA LEU A 50 -3.91 -3.52 -0.17
C LEU A 50 -2.44 -3.90 -0.25
N ALA A 51 -2.00 -4.45 -1.37
CA ALA A 51 -0.62 -4.80 -1.61
C ALA A 51 -0.23 -4.56 -3.06
N GLY A 52 1.06 -4.49 -3.35
CA GLY A 52 1.59 -4.43 -4.71
C GLY A 52 2.71 -3.41 -4.86
N ASP A 53 2.90 -2.93 -6.08
CA ASP A 53 3.93 -1.94 -6.40
C ASP A 53 3.29 -0.55 -6.46
N PHE A 54 3.37 0.15 -5.34
CA PHE A 54 2.87 1.53 -5.24
C PHE A 54 3.81 2.54 -5.93
N ASN A 55 5.00 2.11 -6.36
CA ASN A 55 6.04 2.95 -6.95
C ASN A 55 6.40 4.16 -6.08
N TYR A 56 6.32 4.00 -4.77
CA TYR A 56 6.27 5.12 -3.84
C TYR A 56 6.86 4.76 -2.49
N VAL A 57 7.32 5.77 -1.75
CA VAL A 57 7.86 5.66 -0.40
C VAL A 57 7.08 6.55 0.56
N HIS A 58 6.71 6.01 1.72
CA HIS A 58 5.98 6.72 2.77
C HIS A 58 6.88 7.74 3.48
N ASN A 59 8.16 7.39 3.65
CA ASN A 59 9.18 8.21 4.29
C ASN A 59 10.43 8.36 3.40
N THR A 60 11.18 9.46 3.57
CA THR A 60 12.45 9.66 2.86
C THR A 60 13.50 8.59 3.20
N SER A 61 13.44 8.02 4.40
CA SER A 61 14.33 6.94 4.86
C SER A 61 14.17 5.61 4.09
N GLU A 62 13.01 5.39 3.45
CA GLU A 62 12.74 4.20 2.63
C GLU A 62 13.41 4.26 1.25
N ARG A 63 14.07 5.37 0.90
CA ARG A 63 14.81 5.51 -0.36
C ARG A 63 16.27 5.84 -0.11
N GLN A 64 17.15 4.96 -0.57
CA GLN A 64 18.59 5.24 -0.63
C GLN A 64 18.98 5.72 -2.03
N GLY A 65 19.66 6.86 -2.13
CA GLY A 65 20.20 7.38 -3.38
C GLY A 65 20.14 8.91 -3.52
N ARG A 66 20.64 9.43 -4.65
CA ARG A 66 20.79 10.88 -4.89
C ARG A 66 19.48 11.64 -5.12
N GLN A 67 18.41 10.95 -5.50
CA GLN A 67 17.11 11.57 -5.76
C GLN A 67 16.24 11.51 -4.50
N ILE A 68 16.06 12.67 -3.88
CA ILE A 68 15.14 12.86 -2.76
C ILE A 68 13.70 12.75 -3.30
N PRO A 69 12.83 11.93 -2.68
CA PRO A 69 11.41 11.90 -3.01
C PRO A 69 10.78 13.30 -2.86
N LYS A 70 9.93 13.70 -3.80
CA LYS A 70 9.21 14.98 -3.69
C LYS A 70 8.24 14.92 -2.49
N ALA A 71 8.30 15.92 -1.60
CA ALA A 71 7.41 16.01 -0.43
C ALA A 71 5.93 16.05 -0.81
N CYS A 72 5.59 16.83 -1.85
CA CYS A 72 4.22 16.92 -2.35
C CYS A 72 3.68 15.61 -2.91
N ASN A 73 4.57 14.75 -3.41
CA ASN A 73 4.17 13.39 -3.68
C ASN A 73 3.86 12.79 -2.32
N MET A 74 4.87 12.57 -1.43
CA MET A 74 4.73 11.89 -0.11
C MET A 74 3.43 12.21 0.63
N GLU A 75 3.09 13.49 0.76
CA GLU A 75 1.86 13.98 1.39
C GLU A 75 0.58 13.35 0.81
N MET A 76 0.47 13.18 -0.51
CA MET A 76 -0.74 12.64 -1.14
C MET A 76 -0.96 11.15 -0.86
N PHE A 77 0.10 10.35 -0.87
CA PHE A 77 -0.02 8.94 -0.48
C PHE A 77 -0.35 8.81 1.00
N ASN A 78 0.24 9.67 1.83
CA ASN A 78 -0.01 9.67 3.28
C ASN A 78 -1.43 10.13 3.59
N ASP A 79 -1.98 11.10 2.85
CA ASP A 79 -3.39 11.50 2.90
C ASP A 79 -4.31 10.35 2.45
N CYS A 80 -3.94 9.59 1.42
CA CYS A 80 -4.68 8.39 1.00
C CYS A 80 -4.73 7.32 2.10
N ILE A 81 -3.57 6.98 2.68
CA ILE A 81 -3.46 6.05 3.83
C ILE A 81 -4.35 6.53 4.98
N PHE A 82 -4.26 7.81 5.33
CA PHE A 82 -5.04 8.40 6.41
C PHE A 82 -6.55 8.35 6.14
N ARG A 83 -7.01 8.77 4.95
CA ARG A 83 -8.43 8.79 4.58
C ARG A 83 -9.06 7.41 4.50
N LEU A 84 -8.27 6.41 4.12
CA LEU A 84 -8.69 5.01 4.05
C LEU A 84 -8.51 4.26 5.38
N ALA A 85 -8.01 4.93 6.43
CA ALA A 85 -7.66 4.34 7.72
C ALA A 85 -6.76 3.08 7.59
N LEU A 86 -5.84 3.11 6.62
CA LEU A 86 -4.91 2.02 6.38
C LEU A 86 -3.79 2.01 7.42
N ILE A 87 -3.37 0.81 7.78
CA ILE A 87 -2.26 0.59 8.70
C ILE A 87 -1.22 -0.24 7.96
N GLU A 88 0.02 0.22 7.96
CA GLU A 88 1.13 -0.58 7.46
C GLU A 88 1.45 -1.68 8.48
N PRO A 89 1.37 -2.97 8.09
CA PRO A 89 1.74 -4.06 8.98
C PRO A 89 3.27 -4.11 9.14
N PRO A 90 3.79 -4.49 10.32
CA PRO A 90 5.22 -4.69 10.50
C PRO A 90 5.72 -5.77 9.53
N THR A 91 6.72 -5.44 8.72
CA THR A 91 7.34 -6.40 7.80
C THR A 91 8.60 -6.99 8.40
N SER A 92 8.75 -8.31 8.30
CA SER A 92 10.01 -9.00 8.58
C SER A 92 10.65 -9.34 7.23
N GLY A 93 11.58 -8.51 6.79
CA GLY A 93 12.14 -8.62 5.44
C GLY A 93 13.25 -7.64 5.16
N LYS A 94 13.59 -7.50 3.88
CA LYS A 94 14.55 -6.50 3.42
C LYS A 94 13.98 -5.11 3.68
N ALA A 95 14.83 -4.17 4.08
CA ALA A 95 14.45 -2.77 4.28
C ALA A 95 13.98 -2.06 3.00
N TRP A 96 14.26 -2.64 1.82
CA TRP A 96 13.87 -2.11 0.52
C TRP A 96 13.24 -3.19 -0.34
N THR A 97 12.22 -2.80 -1.10
CA THR A 97 11.44 -3.69 -1.98
C THR A 97 11.89 -3.63 -3.45
N TRP A 98 12.72 -2.65 -3.82
CA TRP A 98 13.17 -2.45 -5.21
C TRP A 98 14.59 -1.85 -5.30
N SER A 99 15.33 -2.22 -6.36
CA SER A 99 16.63 -1.65 -6.72
C SER A 99 16.69 -1.46 -8.24
N ASN A 100 17.32 -0.37 -8.70
CA ASN A 100 17.59 -0.14 -10.12
C ASN A 100 18.82 -0.91 -10.64
N ASN A 101 19.42 -1.79 -9.84
CA ASN A 101 20.66 -2.51 -10.11
C ASN A 101 21.85 -1.62 -10.50
N ARG A 102 21.79 -0.32 -10.21
CA ARG A 102 22.94 0.59 -10.31
C ARG A 102 23.55 0.60 -8.92
N GLY A 103 24.68 -0.08 -8.77
CA GLY A 103 25.37 -0.24 -7.48
C GLY A 103 25.58 1.09 -6.75
N MET A 104 25.76 1.00 -5.43
CA MET A 104 26.12 2.15 -4.60
C MET A 104 27.45 2.75 -5.11
N LEU A 105 27.37 3.94 -5.72
CA LEU A 105 28.51 4.85 -5.88
C LEU A 105 28.46 5.89 -4.76
#